data_AF-A0A3C0PMY5-F1
#
_entry.id   AF-A0A3C0PMY5-F1
#
_cell.length_a   1.000
_cell.length_b   1.000
_cell.length_c   1.000
_cell.angle_alpha   90.00
_cell.angle_beta   90.00
_cell.angle_gamma   90.00
#
_symmetry.space_group_name_H-M   'P 1'
#
loop_
_entity.id
_entity.type
_entity.pdbx_description
1 polymer ?
#
loop_
_entity_poly.entity_id
_entity_poly.type
_entity_poly.pdbx_seq_one_letter_code
_entity_poly.pdbx_strand_id
1 'polypeptide(L)'
;GFPGSRNLQHYASAHNAELWVGSGIHLGVVFALIAVIFGYIMLARHQMGFHIRLMGESPKAARFAGVNPNKLVIYCLGFSGALAGLAGMFEVAGPSGQISIDFNVGYGFTAIIVAFLGRLNPFGIMLAGLLMALTYIGGEIAQSSLGLPSAAIQAFQGMLLFFLLALDMLTNFKIKSANAEVRT
;
A
#
# COMPACT_ATOMS: atom_id res chain seq x y z
N GLY A 1 -12.56 -26.93 11.60
CA GLY A 1 -12.14 -25.85 10.68
C GLY A 1 -12.07 -26.41 9.28
N PHE A 2 -12.38 -25.61 8.27
CA PHE A 2 -12.21 -26.03 6.87
C PHE A 2 -10.74 -26.44 6.63
N PRO A 3 -10.49 -27.53 5.87
CA PRO A 3 -9.13 -27.94 5.56
C PRO A 3 -8.44 -26.84 4.75
N GLY A 4 -7.26 -26.41 5.22
CA GLY A 4 -6.40 -25.48 4.48
C GLY A 4 -5.90 -26.09 3.17
N SER A 5 -5.39 -25.24 2.28
CA SER A 5 -4.75 -25.71 1.04
C SER A 5 -3.48 -26.54 1.33
N ARG A 6 -2.98 -27.25 0.31
CA ARG A 6 -1.75 -28.06 0.43
C ARG A 6 -0.58 -27.17 0.86
N ASN A 7 0.25 -27.67 1.77
CA ASN A 7 1.46 -26.95 2.20
C ASN A 7 2.46 -26.84 1.04
N LEU A 8 2.66 -25.62 0.56
CA LEU A 8 3.53 -25.25 -0.54
C LEU A 8 5.01 -25.36 -0.14
N GLN A 9 5.33 -25.40 1.15
CA GLN A 9 6.69 -25.62 1.66
C GLN A 9 7.21 -27.04 1.34
N HIS A 10 6.33 -28.01 1.05
CA HIS A 10 6.75 -29.35 0.61
C HIS A 10 7.21 -29.41 -0.85
N TYR A 11 7.01 -28.34 -1.63
CA TYR A 11 7.40 -28.27 -3.04
C TYR A 11 8.60 -27.33 -3.22
N ALA A 12 9.76 -27.90 -3.51
CA ALA A 12 11.02 -27.14 -3.71
C ALA A 12 10.93 -26.06 -4.80
N SER A 13 10.04 -26.20 -5.78
CA SER A 13 9.80 -25.21 -6.85
C SER A 13 8.89 -24.05 -6.43
N ALA A 14 8.14 -24.19 -5.33
CA ALA A 14 7.19 -23.19 -4.82
C ALA A 14 7.60 -22.60 -3.47
N HIS A 15 8.61 -23.18 -2.80
CA HIS A 15 9.11 -22.72 -1.53
C HIS A 15 10.07 -21.53 -1.71
N ASN A 16 9.67 -20.36 -1.20
CA ASN A 16 10.53 -19.20 -1.10
C ASN A 16 11.38 -19.33 0.16
N ALA A 17 12.51 -20.05 0.05
CA ALA A 17 13.43 -20.26 1.15
C ALA A 17 13.92 -18.93 1.74
N GLU A 18 14.03 -18.86 3.06
CA GLU A 18 14.64 -17.72 3.73
C GLU A 18 16.05 -17.51 3.20
N LEU A 19 16.37 -16.29 2.78
CA LEU A 19 17.72 -15.93 2.35
C LEU A 19 18.70 -15.99 3.53
N TRP A 20 18.19 -15.73 4.73
CA TRP A 20 18.92 -15.76 5.99
C TRP A 20 18.08 -16.51 7.03
N VAL A 21 18.50 -17.73 7.36
CA VAL A 21 17.79 -18.62 8.29
C VAL A 21 17.63 -17.95 9.65
N GLY A 22 16.39 -17.77 10.10
CA GLY A 22 16.04 -17.18 11.40
C GLY A 22 15.85 -15.66 11.41
N SER A 23 15.96 -15.01 10.24
CA SER A 23 15.68 -13.57 10.09
C SER A 23 14.29 -13.25 9.54
N GLY A 24 13.57 -14.26 9.02
CA GLY A 24 12.29 -14.07 8.31
C GLY A 24 12.43 -13.39 6.94
N ILE A 25 13.65 -13.08 6.48
CA ILE A 25 13.89 -12.44 5.18
C ILE A 25 13.80 -13.47 4.06
N HIS A 26 12.80 -13.30 3.20
CA HIS A 26 12.51 -14.12 2.03
C HIS A 26 12.67 -13.28 0.74
N LEU A 27 12.65 -13.90 -0.46
CA LEU A 27 12.80 -13.16 -1.73
C LEU A 27 11.76 -12.05 -1.92
N GLY A 28 10.64 -12.09 -1.20
CA GLY A 28 9.62 -11.03 -1.20
C GLY A 28 10.15 -9.68 -0.74
N VAL A 29 11.06 -9.65 0.25
CA VAL A 29 11.69 -8.41 0.72
C VAL A 29 12.59 -7.79 -0.34
N VAL A 30 13.37 -8.62 -1.05
CA VAL A 30 14.21 -8.18 -2.16
C VAL A 30 13.34 -7.64 -3.30
N PHE A 31 12.26 -8.34 -3.63
CA PHE A 31 11.31 -7.90 -4.64
C PHE A 31 10.61 -6.59 -4.25
N ALA A 32 10.25 -6.42 -2.97
CA ALA A 32 9.66 -5.18 -2.47
C ALA A 32 10.62 -3.99 -2.64
N LEU A 33 11.91 -4.15 -2.34
CA LEU A 33 12.92 -3.10 -2.58
C LEU A 33 13.05 -2.76 -4.07
N ILE A 34 13.10 -3.78 -4.93
CA ILE A 34 13.14 -3.59 -6.39
C ILE A 34 11.88 -2.86 -6.86
N ALA A 35 10.70 -3.21 -6.34
CA ALA A 35 9.44 -2.58 -6.70
C ALA A 35 9.40 -1.10 -6.26
N VAL A 36 9.96 -0.75 -5.09
CA VAL A 36 10.08 0.65 -4.64
C VAL A 36 10.99 1.45 -5.58
N ILE A 37 12.16 0.91 -5.94
CA ILE A 37 13.10 1.55 -6.86
C ILE A 37 12.46 1.72 -8.24
N PHE A 38 11.85 0.67 -8.77
CA PHE A 38 11.15 0.69 -10.05
C PHE A 38 10.01 1.71 -10.04
N GLY A 39 9.18 1.71 -8.99
CA GLY A 39 8.08 2.65 -8.81
C GLY A 39 8.59 4.09 -8.76
N TYR A 40 9.71 4.35 -8.07
CA TYR A 40 10.33 5.67 -8.03
C TYR A 40 10.80 6.13 -9.42
N ILE A 41 11.52 5.28 -10.16
CA ILE A 41 12.01 5.63 -11.50
C ILE A 41 10.83 5.86 -12.45
N MET A 42 9.84 4.97 -12.43
CA MET A 42 8.65 5.08 -13.29
C MET A 42 7.84 6.36 -13.00
N LEU A 43 7.60 6.68 -11.72
CA LEU A 43 6.80 7.84 -11.33
C LEU A 43 7.57 9.17 -11.45
N ALA A 44 8.87 9.19 -11.16
CA ALA A 44 9.65 10.41 -11.09
C ALA A 44 10.42 10.75 -12.37
N ARG A 45 10.81 9.74 -13.17
CA ARG A 45 11.70 9.92 -14.34
C ARG A 45 11.05 9.55 -15.68
N HIS A 46 10.01 8.73 -15.69
CA HIS A 46 9.40 8.25 -16.94
C HIS A 46 8.22 9.11 -17.41
N GLN A 47 8.03 9.23 -18.73
CA GLN A 47 6.93 9.97 -19.38
C GLN A 47 5.55 9.52 -18.88
N MET A 48 5.39 8.22 -18.62
CA MET A 48 4.15 7.67 -18.06
C MET A 48 3.84 8.23 -16.66
N GLY A 49 4.85 8.40 -15.81
CA GLY A 49 4.69 9.01 -14.49
C GLY A 49 4.22 10.47 -14.58
N PHE A 50 4.74 11.22 -15.56
CA PHE A 50 4.28 12.57 -15.86
C PHE A 50 2.81 12.59 -16.30
N HIS A 51 2.40 11.71 -17.22
CA HIS A 51 1.01 11.60 -17.65
C HIS A 51 0.06 11.24 -16.49
N ILE A 52 0.48 10.38 -15.56
CA ILE A 52 -0.30 9.99 -14.38
C ILE A 52 -0.50 11.20 -13.44
N ARG A 53 0.56 11.96 -13.16
CA ARG A 53 0.49 13.17 -12.32
C ARG A 53 -0.37 14.25 -12.96
N LEU A 54 -0.17 14.50 -14.26
CA LEU A 54 -0.94 15.49 -15.02
C LEU A 54 -2.43 15.13 -15.05
N MET A 55 -2.77 13.86 -15.24
CA MET A 55 -4.16 13.37 -15.17
C MET A 55 -4.76 13.54 -13.77
N GLY A 56 -3.96 13.38 -12.71
CA GLY A 56 -4.39 13.57 -11.32
C GLY A 56 -4.65 15.04 -10.96
N GLU A 57 -3.87 15.97 -11.50
CA GLU A 57 -4.06 17.41 -11.27
C GLU A 57 -5.20 17.99 -12.10
N SER A 58 -5.25 17.69 -13.40
CA SER A 58 -6.28 18.20 -14.30
C SER A 58 -6.53 17.26 -15.49
N PRO A 59 -7.65 16.52 -15.48
CA PRO A 59 -8.04 15.68 -16.60
C PRO A 59 -8.23 16.46 -17.91
N LYS A 60 -8.61 17.74 -17.82
CA LYS A 60 -8.75 18.62 -18.99
C LYS A 60 -7.39 18.93 -19.60
N ALA A 61 -6.41 19.33 -18.77
CA ALA A 61 -5.06 19.64 -19.24
C ALA A 61 -4.36 18.43 -19.88
N ALA A 62 -4.54 17.24 -19.31
CA ALA A 62 -4.00 16.01 -19.86
C ALA A 62 -4.56 15.66 -21.26
N ARG A 63 -5.86 15.92 -21.50
CA ARG A 63 -6.46 15.75 -22.84
C ARG A 63 -5.87 16.74 -23.85
N PHE A 64 -5.61 17.98 -23.44
CA PHE A 64 -4.92 18.96 -24.29
C PHE A 64 -3.47 18.57 -24.59
N ALA A 65 -2.79 17.88 -23.66
CA ALA A 65 -1.45 17.34 -23.87
C ALA A 65 -1.41 16.05 -24.72
N GLY A 66 -2.54 15.61 -25.29
CA GLY A 66 -2.62 14.41 -26.14
C GLY A 66 -2.63 13.09 -25.37
N VAL A 67 -2.79 13.11 -24.04
CA VAL A 67 -2.87 11.89 -23.23
C VAL A 67 -4.24 11.26 -23.39
N ASN A 68 -4.29 9.97 -23.72
CA ASN A 68 -5.53 9.20 -23.75
C ASN A 68 -5.85 8.66 -22.34
N PRO A 69 -6.89 9.18 -21.64
CA PRO A 69 -7.19 8.79 -20.27
C PRO A 69 -7.51 7.30 -20.12
N ASN A 70 -8.24 6.73 -21.09
CA ASN A 70 -8.70 5.34 -21.01
C ASN A 70 -7.52 4.37 -21.07
N LYS A 71 -6.54 4.64 -21.94
CA LYS A 71 -5.31 3.84 -22.01
C LYS A 71 -4.52 3.94 -20.71
N LEU A 72 -4.39 5.15 -20.15
CA LEU A 72 -3.65 5.37 -18.92
C LEU A 72 -4.27 4.61 -17.74
N VAL A 73 -5.60 4.62 -17.62
CA VAL A 73 -6.32 3.86 -16.58
C VAL A 73 -6.06 2.36 -16.70
N ILE A 74 -6.13 1.81 -17.92
CA ILE A 74 -5.87 0.38 -18.16
C ILE A 74 -4.41 0.02 -17.78
N TYR A 75 -3.44 0.85 -18.14
CA TYR A 75 -2.04 0.63 -17.76
C TYR A 75 -1.84 0.70 -16.25
N CYS A 76 -2.43 1.70 -15.57
CA CYS A 76 -2.34 1.82 -14.12
C CYS A 76 -2.97 0.62 -13.41
N LEU A 77 -4.17 0.20 -13.84
CA LEU A 77 -4.88 -0.94 -13.25
C LEU A 77 -4.15 -2.26 -13.49
N GLY A 78 -3.65 -2.47 -14.71
CA GLY A 78 -2.88 -3.67 -15.05
C GLY A 78 -1.57 -3.75 -14.25
N PHE A 79 -0.87 -2.63 -14.12
CA PHE A 79 0.40 -2.59 -13.39
C PHE A 79 0.22 -2.74 -11.87
N SER A 80 -0.79 -2.08 -11.28
CA SER A 80 -1.10 -2.24 -9.85
C SER A 80 -1.58 -3.66 -9.53
N GLY A 81 -2.41 -4.25 -10.40
CA GLY A 81 -2.85 -5.64 -10.27
C GLY A 81 -1.71 -6.65 -10.36
N ALA A 82 -0.76 -6.44 -11.29
CA ALA A 82 0.43 -7.27 -11.41
C ALA A 82 1.30 -7.21 -10.14
N LEU A 83 1.56 -6.01 -9.61
CA LEU A 83 2.31 -5.85 -8.37
C LEU A 83 1.61 -6.46 -7.15
N ALA A 84 0.30 -6.26 -7.03
CA ALA A 84 -0.49 -6.86 -5.94
C ALA A 84 -0.52 -8.39 -6.02
N GLY A 85 -0.64 -8.95 -7.23
CA GLY A 85 -0.57 -10.40 -7.46
C GLY A 85 0.80 -10.99 -7.12
N LEU A 86 1.89 -10.29 -7.48
CA LEU A 86 3.25 -10.69 -7.10
C LEU A 86 3.46 -10.64 -5.59
N ALA A 87 2.99 -9.58 -4.92
CA ALA A 87 3.04 -9.49 -3.46
C ALA A 87 2.31 -10.67 -2.79
N GLY A 88 1.09 -10.99 -3.25
CA GLY A 88 0.34 -12.15 -2.76
C GLY A 88 1.05 -13.48 -3.02
N MET A 89 1.66 -13.65 -4.19
CA MET A 89 2.45 -14.84 -4.50
C MET A 89 3.63 -15.00 -3.54
N PHE A 90 4.38 -13.94 -3.24
CA PHE A 90 5.51 -14.02 -2.32
C PHE A 90 5.10 -14.31 -0.87
N GLU A 91 3.95 -13.80 -0.43
CA GLU A 91 3.41 -14.05 0.91
C GLU A 91 2.93 -15.52 1.06
N VAL A 92 2.23 -16.06 0.06
CA VAL A 92 1.78 -17.46 0.05
C VAL A 92 2.96 -18.43 -0.07
N ALA A 93 3.93 -18.11 -0.94
CA ALA A 93 5.09 -18.96 -1.20
C ALA A 93 6.17 -18.91 -0.11
N GLY A 94 6.16 -17.87 0.73
CA GLY A 94 7.11 -17.68 1.82
C GLY A 94 6.51 -18.00 3.20
N PRO A 95 6.18 -16.98 4.03
CA PRO A 95 5.87 -17.19 5.45
C PRO A 95 4.59 -18.01 5.69
N SER A 96 3.55 -17.76 4.90
CA SER A 96 2.25 -18.40 5.10
C SER A 96 2.27 -19.88 4.74
N GLY A 97 3.04 -20.28 3.72
CA GLY A 97 3.22 -21.67 3.25
C GLY A 97 1.94 -22.38 2.77
N GLN A 98 0.77 -21.80 3.00
CA GLN A 98 -0.55 -22.30 2.69
C GLN A 98 -1.46 -21.11 2.42
N ILE A 99 -2.37 -21.28 1.47
CA ILE A 99 -3.51 -20.38 1.28
C ILE A 99 -4.50 -20.72 2.39
N SER A 100 -4.64 -19.78 3.34
CA SER A 100 -5.68 -19.78 4.37
C SER A 100 -6.81 -18.83 3.99
N ILE A 101 -8.00 -19.06 4.53
CA ILE A 101 -9.20 -18.22 4.30
C ILE A 101 -8.99 -16.76 4.74
N ASP A 102 -8.12 -16.51 5.71
CA ASP A 102 -7.84 -15.18 6.24
C ASP A 102 -6.62 -14.49 5.58
N PHE A 103 -6.01 -15.11 4.57
CA PHE A 103 -4.77 -14.64 3.94
C PHE A 103 -4.83 -13.20 3.41
N ASN A 104 -5.98 -12.75 2.90
CA ASN A 104 -6.13 -11.42 2.29
C ASN A 104 -6.90 -10.43 3.19
N VAL A 105 -7.37 -10.86 4.36
CA VAL A 105 -8.33 -10.07 5.12
C VAL A 105 -7.61 -8.89 5.78
N GLY A 106 -7.91 -7.67 5.33
CA GLY A 106 -7.42 -6.42 5.93
C GLY A 106 -6.25 -5.75 5.21
N TYR A 107 -5.42 -6.48 4.45
CA TYR A 107 -4.24 -5.89 3.78
C TYR A 107 -4.59 -4.73 2.83
N GLY A 108 -5.73 -4.81 2.13
CA GLY A 108 -6.21 -3.71 1.28
C GLY A 108 -6.53 -2.43 2.06
N PHE A 109 -7.15 -2.55 3.24
CA PHE A 109 -7.44 -1.41 4.09
C PHE A 109 -6.15 -0.81 4.66
N THR A 110 -5.24 -1.65 5.15
CA THR A 110 -3.93 -1.21 5.62
C THR A 110 -3.13 -0.51 4.50
N ALA A 111 -3.20 -0.99 3.26
CA ALA A 111 -2.53 -0.38 2.12
C ALA A 111 -3.02 1.05 1.82
N ILE A 112 -4.32 1.33 2.04
CA ILE A 112 -4.85 2.70 1.95
C ILE A 112 -4.14 3.62 2.95
N ILE A 113 -4.01 3.17 4.20
CA ILE A 113 -3.33 3.92 5.26
C ILE A 113 -1.88 4.22 4.89
N VAL A 114 -1.17 3.19 4.43
CA VAL A 114 0.24 3.30 4.00
C VAL A 114 0.38 4.28 2.84
N ALA A 115 -0.55 4.26 1.86
CA ALA A 115 -0.51 5.14 0.70
C ALA A 115 -0.66 6.62 1.09
N PHE A 116 -1.59 6.93 2.00
CA PHE A 116 -1.79 8.29 2.50
C PHE A 116 -0.65 8.74 3.41
N LEU A 117 -0.16 7.88 4.30
CA LEU A 117 0.95 8.19 5.20
C LEU A 117 2.25 8.43 4.43
N GLY A 118 2.48 7.68 3.35
CA GLY A 118 3.59 7.87 2.44
C GLY A 118 3.44 9.04 1.46
N ARG A 119 2.33 9.78 1.50
CA ARG A 119 2.00 10.90 0.58
C ARG A 119 2.17 10.53 -0.90
N LEU A 120 1.77 9.32 -1.29
CA LEU A 120 1.89 8.78 -2.66
C LEU A 120 3.33 8.73 -3.23
N ASN A 121 4.35 8.88 -2.39
CA ASN A 121 5.75 8.74 -2.80
C ASN A 121 6.25 7.32 -2.52
N PRO A 122 6.90 6.62 -3.48
CA PRO A 122 7.34 5.24 -3.29
C PRO A 122 8.24 5.02 -2.05
N PHE A 123 9.17 5.94 -1.79
CA PHE A 123 10.00 5.90 -0.58
C PHE A 123 9.20 6.15 0.70
N GLY A 124 8.22 7.07 0.66
CA GLY A 124 7.32 7.33 1.79
C GLY A 124 6.44 6.13 2.10
N ILE A 125 5.94 5.44 1.06
CA ILE A 125 5.14 4.21 1.16
C ILE A 125 5.97 3.09 1.81
N MET A 126 7.24 2.96 1.46
CA MET A 126 8.13 1.97 2.10
C MET A 126 8.28 2.22 3.61
N LEU A 127 8.57 3.46 4.01
CA LEU A 127 8.71 3.82 5.43
C LEU A 127 7.38 3.70 6.19
N ALA A 128 6.28 4.14 5.58
CA ALA A 128 4.94 3.99 6.14
C ALA A 128 4.54 2.53 6.29
N GLY A 129 4.90 1.66 5.33
CA GLY A 129 4.67 0.23 5.38
C GLY A 129 5.41 -0.43 6.55
N LEU A 130 6.67 -0.03 6.80
CA LEU A 130 7.42 -0.49 7.97
C LEU A 130 6.77 -0.06 9.29
N LEU A 131 6.30 1.19 9.39
CA LEU A 131 5.59 1.68 10.57
C LEU A 131 4.28 0.91 10.79
N MET A 132 3.53 0.61 9.74
CA MET A 132 2.32 -0.19 9.82
C MET A 132 2.61 -1.64 10.19
N ALA A 133 3.68 -2.24 9.68
CA ALA A 133 4.11 -3.59 10.06
C ALA A 133 4.47 -3.66 11.55
N LEU A 134 5.23 -2.68 12.07
CA LEU A 134 5.53 -2.57 13.50
C LEU A 134 4.26 -2.43 14.34
N THR A 135 3.31 -1.63 13.89
CA THR A 135 2.01 -1.44 14.58
C THR A 135 1.20 -2.72 14.59
N TYR A 136 1.20 -3.48 13.49
CA TYR A 136 0.48 -4.74 13.38
C TYR A 136 1.07 -5.82 14.30
N ILE A 137 2.39 -6.05 14.24
CA ILE A 137 3.08 -7.03 15.07
C ILE A 137 3.00 -6.64 16.55
N GLY A 138 3.20 -5.36 16.88
CA GLY A 138 3.04 -4.86 18.25
C GLY A 138 1.59 -5.01 18.75
N GLY A 139 0.61 -4.80 17.87
CA GLY A 139 -0.80 -5.02 18.14
C GLY A 139 -1.12 -6.49 18.43
N GLU A 140 -0.56 -7.42 17.67
CA GLU A 140 -0.74 -8.87 17.85
C GLU A 140 -0.09 -9.37 19.16
N ILE A 141 1.09 -8.84 19.51
CA ILE A 141 1.72 -9.10 20.81
C ILE A 141 0.87 -8.56 21.95
N ALA A 142 0.31 -7.35 21.80
CA ALA A 142 -0.62 -6.79 22.79
C ALA A 142 -1.92 -7.61 22.87
N GLN A 143 -2.41 -8.11 21.73
CA GLN A 143 -3.59 -8.97 21.66
C GLN A 143 -3.40 -10.25 22.47
N SER A 144 -2.27 -10.93 22.25
CA SER A 144 -1.93 -12.18 22.92
C SER A 144 -1.57 -11.99 24.40
N SER A 145 -0.86 -10.90 24.74
CA SER A 145 -0.37 -10.66 26.11
C SER A 145 -1.39 -10.02 27.04
N LEU A 146 -2.25 -9.13 26.52
CA LEU A 146 -3.25 -8.39 27.30
C LEU A 146 -4.68 -8.93 27.09
N GLY A 147 -4.86 -9.96 26.25
CA GLY A 147 -6.16 -10.55 25.96
C GLY A 147 -7.11 -9.61 25.20
N LEU A 148 -6.57 -8.66 24.44
CA LEU A 148 -7.38 -7.69 23.70
C LEU A 148 -8.08 -8.36 22.51
N PRO A 149 -9.27 -7.90 22.09
CA PRO A 149 -9.89 -8.35 20.86
C PRO A 149 -9.16 -7.80 19.62
N SER A 150 -9.10 -8.57 18.53
CA SER A 150 -8.48 -8.14 17.24
C SER A 150 -9.13 -6.88 16.66
N ALA A 151 -10.41 -6.65 16.98
CA ALA A 151 -11.13 -5.44 16.63
C ALA A 151 -10.45 -4.16 17.17
N ALA A 152 -9.73 -4.23 18.30
CA ALA A 152 -9.00 -3.09 18.85
C ALA A 152 -7.85 -2.65 17.93
N ILE A 153 -7.15 -3.60 17.30
CA ILE A 153 -6.08 -3.31 16.34
C ILE A 153 -6.67 -2.62 15.10
N GLN A 154 -7.78 -3.14 14.57
CA GLN A 154 -8.46 -2.54 13.42
C GLN A 154 -8.99 -1.14 13.72
N ALA A 155 -9.58 -0.93 14.90
CA ALA A 155 -10.02 0.39 15.36
C ALA A 155 -8.84 1.37 15.44
N PHE A 156 -7.68 0.93 15.95
CA PHE A 156 -6.47 1.75 16.01
C PHE A 156 -5.97 2.15 14.63
N GLN A 157 -5.93 1.21 13.67
CA GLN A 157 -5.57 1.51 12.28
C GLN A 157 -6.55 2.52 11.65
N GLY A 158 -7.84 2.35 11.87
CA GLY A 158 -8.87 3.30 11.40
C GLY A 158 -8.71 4.69 12.00
N MET A 159 -8.44 4.78 13.30
CA MET A 159 -8.17 6.06 13.98
C MET A 159 -6.91 6.73 13.42
N LEU A 160 -5.84 5.97 13.17
CA LEU A 160 -4.61 6.51 12.58
C LEU A 160 -4.89 7.17 11.23
N LEU A 161 -5.61 6.46 10.34
CA LEU A 161 -6.02 7.03 9.05
C LEU A 161 -6.90 8.26 9.21
N PHE A 162 -7.87 8.21 10.11
CA PHE A 162 -8.78 9.33 10.37
C PHE A 162 -8.03 10.58 10.83
N PHE A 163 -7.13 10.46 11.82
CA PHE A 163 -6.33 11.59 12.30
C PHE A 163 -5.39 12.12 11.22
N LEU A 164 -4.77 11.23 10.44
CA LEU A 164 -3.91 11.63 9.33
C LEU A 164 -4.70 12.47 8.32
N LEU A 165 -5.84 11.97 7.85
CA LEU A 165 -6.69 12.69 6.91
C LEU A 165 -7.22 14.00 7.50
N ALA A 166 -7.64 14.00 8.77
CA ALA A 166 -8.10 15.20 9.45
C ALA A 166 -7.01 16.29 9.52
N LEU A 167 -5.77 15.91 9.85
CA LEU A 167 -4.63 16.82 9.87
C LEU A 167 -4.23 17.29 8.46
N ASP A 168 -4.26 16.40 7.48
CA ASP A 168 -3.97 16.76 6.09
C ASP A 168 -5.02 17.74 5.53
N MET A 169 -6.30 17.54 5.85
CA MET A 169 -7.35 18.50 5.51
C MET A 169 -7.15 19.84 6.24
N LEU A 170 -6.86 19.81 7.54
CA LEU A 170 -6.70 21.03 8.34
C LEU A 170 -5.50 21.88 7.88
N THR A 171 -4.40 21.24 7.50
CA THR A 171 -3.19 21.94 7.02
C THR A 171 -3.35 22.49 5.60
N ASN A 172 -4.13 21.82 4.75
CA ASN A 172 -4.40 22.29 3.39
C ASN A 172 -5.57 23.30 3.32
N PHE A 173 -6.36 23.46 4.39
CA PHE A 173 -7.48 24.39 4.44
C PHE A 173 -6.99 25.85 4.52
N LYS A 174 -6.87 26.52 3.38
CA LYS A 174 -6.72 27.99 3.35
C LYS A 174 -8.08 28.63 3.59
N ILE A 175 -8.29 29.18 4.79
CA ILE A 175 -9.44 30.04 5.09
C ILE A 175 -9.35 31.28 4.18
N LYS A 176 -10.06 31.25 3.05
CA LYS A 176 -10.31 32.47 2.27
C LYS A 176 -11.46 33.19 2.95
N SER A 177 -11.15 34.26 3.69
CA SER A 177 -12.16 35.24 4.08
C SER A 177 -12.78 35.78 2.79
N ALA A 178 -14.07 35.50 2.58
CA ALA A 178 -14.85 36.17 1.56
C ALA A 178 -15.07 37.61 2.02
N ASN A 179 -14.05 38.47 1.87
CA ASN A 179 -14.31 39.90 1.79
C ASN A 179 -15.05 40.13 0.48
N ALA A 180 -16.37 40.06 0.55
CA ALA A 180 -17.24 40.60 -0.48
C ALA A 180 -16.88 42.08 -0.62
N GLU A 181 -16.36 42.40 -1.80
CA GLU A 181 -16.10 43.74 -2.26
C GLU A 181 -17.32 44.62 -2.01
N VAL A 182 -17.10 45.66 -1.20
CA VAL A 182 -18.03 46.76 -1.01
C VAL A 182 -17.76 47.80 -2.10
N ARG A 183 -18.84 48.24 -2.78
CA ARG A 183 -18.99 49.44 -3.64
C ARG A 183 -18.38 49.32 -5.06
N THR A 184 -19.02 49.74 -6.15
CA THR A 184 -20.16 50.66 -6.42
C THR A 184 -20.92 50.21 -7.66
#